data_AF-A0A522VWR6-F1
#
_entry.id   AF-A0A522VWR6-F1
#
_cell.length_a   1.000
_cell.length_b   1.000
_cell.length_c   1.000
_cell.angle_alpha   90.00
_cell.angle_beta   90.00
_cell.angle_gamma   90.00
#
_symmetry.space_group_name_H-M   'P 1'
#
loop_
_entity.id
_entity.type
_entity.pdbx_description
1 polymer ?
#
loop_
_entity_poly.entity_id
_entity_poly.type
_entity_poly.pdbx_seq_one_letter_code
_entity_poly.pdbx_strand_id
1 'polypeptide(L)'
;MMLTHEQIEKNVGWLIVLVVLLVSVGGLVEIVPLFFQKSTTQPANELVKPYDAVRLAGRDIYIREGCYNCHSQMIRPFRAETERYGHYSVAGEFVYDHPFQWG
;
A
#
# COMPACT_ATOMS: atom_id res chain seq x y z
N MET A 1 26.44 -7.18 31.30
CA MET A 1 27.14 -5.90 31.03
C MET A 1 26.21 -5.09 30.11
N MET A 2 25.79 -3.89 30.50
CA MET A 2 24.96 -3.04 29.65
C MET A 2 25.84 -2.35 28.61
N LEU A 3 25.44 -2.38 27.34
CA LEU A 3 26.04 -1.57 26.29
C LEU A 3 25.80 -0.09 26.62
N THR A 4 26.87 0.70 26.75
CA THR A 4 26.76 2.14 26.94
C THR A 4 26.60 2.84 25.59
N HIS A 5 26.00 4.03 25.59
CA HIS A 5 25.82 4.82 24.38
C HIS A 5 27.16 5.09 23.67
N GLU A 6 28.20 5.47 24.44
CA GLU A 6 29.56 5.69 23.93
C GLU A 6 30.16 4.45 23.22
N GLN A 7 29.85 3.24 23.71
CA GLN A 7 30.33 2.00 23.09
C GLN A 7 29.65 1.73 21.74
N ILE A 8 28.40 2.14 21.59
CA ILE A 8 27.63 2.00 20.35
C ILE A 8 28.14 2.97 19.30
N GLU A 9 28.37 4.24 19.67
CA GLU A 9 28.87 5.27 18.75
C GLU A 9 30.26 4.93 18.18
N LYS A 10 31.12 4.31 18.99
CA LYS A 10 32.48 3.94 18.58
C LYS A 10 32.56 2.64 17.78
N ASN A 11 31.46 1.89 17.66
CA ASN A 11 31.41 0.62 16.93
C ASN A 11 30.35 0.64 15.82
N VAL A 12 30.81 0.81 14.58
CA VAL A 12 29.96 0.87 13.39
C VAL A 12 29.07 -0.37 13.24
N GLY A 13 29.55 -1.56 13.61
CA GLY A 13 28.77 -2.79 13.55
C GLY A 13 27.55 -2.75 14.47
N TRP A 14 27.74 -2.32 15.73
CA TRP A 14 26.63 -2.14 16.67
C TRP A 14 25.66 -1.04 16.21
N LEU A 15 26.17 0.06 15.68
CA LEU A 15 25.34 1.14 15.17
C LEU A 15 24.44 0.67 14.02
N ILE A 16 24.99 -0.04 13.03
CA ILE A 16 24.21 -0.59 11.90
C ILE A 16 23.11 -1.53 12.40
N VAL A 17 23.44 -2.48 13.28
CA VAL A 17 22.46 -3.46 13.79
C VAL A 17 21.31 -2.76 14.50
N LEU A 18 21.60 -1.79 15.36
CA LEU A 18 20.58 -1.08 16.12
C LEU A 18 19.70 -0.19 15.23
N VAL A 19 20.27 0.47 14.22
CA VAL A 19 19.49 1.25 13.24
C VAL A 19 18.57 0.34 12.41
N VAL A 20 19.08 -0.79 11.92
CA VAL A 20 18.27 -1.75 11.17
C VAL A 20 17.10 -2.25 12.02
N LEU A 21 17.36 -2.63 13.28
CA LEU A 21 16.31 -3.07 14.19
C LEU A 21 15.27 -1.97 14.42
N LEU A 22 15.71 -0.74 14.69
CA LEU A 22 14.82 0.40 14.94
C LEU A 22 13.92 0.72 13.74
N VAL A 23 14.49 0.81 12.53
CA VAL A 23 13.74 1.12 11.30
C VAL A 23 12.79 -0.02 10.93
N SER A 24 13.18 -1.28 11.18
CA SER A 24 12.36 -2.45 10.87
C SER A 24 11.06 -2.50 11.68
N VAL A 25 11.02 -1.90 12.88
CA VAL A 25 9.81 -1.90 13.73
C VAL A 25 8.62 -1.27 12.99
N GLY A 26 8.83 -0.17 12.27
CA GLY A 26 7.76 0.50 11.51
C GLY A 26 7.16 -0.41 10.44
N GLY A 27 8.01 -1.00 9.59
CA GLY A 27 7.56 -1.92 8.54
C GLY A 27 6.87 -3.17 9.11
N LEU A 28 7.37 -3.71 10.23
CA LEU A 28 6.75 -4.86 10.89
C LEU A 28 5.37 -4.54 11.47
N VAL A 29 5.18 -3.36 12.06
CA VAL A 29 3.90 -2.99 12.68
C VAL A 29 2.88 -2.52 11.63
N GLU A 30 3.31 -1.86 10.57
CA GLU A 30 2.39 -1.30 9.57
C GLU A 30 2.06 -2.27 8.43
N ILE A 31 3.02 -3.05 7.94
CA ILE A 31 2.83 -3.89 6.74
C ILE A 31 2.37 -5.30 7.12
N VAL A 32 3.02 -5.93 8.11
CA VAL A 32 2.78 -7.35 8.41
C VAL A 32 1.32 -7.64 8.80
N PRO A 33 0.66 -6.85 9.67
CA PRO A 33 -0.74 -7.10 10.01
C PRO A 33 -1.70 -7.01 8.82
N LEU A 34 -1.40 -6.18 7.81
CA LEU A 34 -2.26 -5.99 6.65
C LEU A 34 -2.38 -7.25 5.77
N PHE A 35 -1.39 -8.14 5.78
CA PHE A 35 -1.47 -9.44 5.11
C PHE A 35 -2.54 -10.37 5.70
N PHE A 36 -2.89 -10.16 6.98
CA PHE A 36 -3.83 -11.01 7.71
C PHE A 36 -5.20 -10.34 7.91
N GLN A 37 -5.32 -9.07 7.54
CA GLN A 37 -6.54 -8.29 7.69
C GLN A 37 -7.51 -8.58 6.52
N LYS A 38 -8.65 -9.20 6.83
CA LYS A 38 -9.64 -9.59 5.80
C LYS A 38 -10.21 -8.40 5.03
N SER A 39 -10.35 -7.24 5.67
CA SER A 39 -10.89 -6.04 5.01
C SER A 39 -9.98 -5.47 3.91
N THR A 40 -8.70 -5.86 3.85
CA THR A 40 -7.74 -5.44 2.83
C THR A 40 -7.33 -6.55 1.87
N THR A 41 -7.72 -7.80 2.16
CA THR A 41 -7.30 -8.99 1.40
C THR A 41 -8.44 -9.71 0.70
N GLN A 42 -9.68 -9.32 0.94
CA GLN A 42 -10.87 -9.93 0.34
C GLN A 42 -11.56 -8.96 -0.63
N PRO A 43 -12.10 -9.44 -1.75
CA PRO A 43 -12.85 -8.61 -2.68
C PRO A 43 -14.07 -8.00 -1.99
N ALA A 44 -14.45 -6.78 -2.40
CA ALA A 44 -15.56 -6.05 -1.78
C ALA A 44 -16.92 -6.78 -1.91
N ASN A 45 -17.09 -7.52 -3.01
CA ASN A 45 -18.26 -8.36 -3.28
C ASN A 45 -17.92 -9.41 -4.36
N GLU A 46 -18.84 -10.32 -4.63
CA GLU A 46 -18.67 -11.42 -5.61
C GLU A 46 -18.53 -10.96 -7.08
N LEU A 47 -18.84 -9.69 -7.36
CA LEU A 47 -18.74 -9.11 -8.70
C LEU A 47 -17.31 -8.62 -9.00
N VAL A 48 -16.51 -8.34 -7.96
CA VAL A 48 -15.11 -7.98 -8.11
C VAL A 48 -14.33 -9.25 -8.47
N LYS A 49 -13.93 -9.34 -9.74
CA LYS A 49 -13.19 -10.45 -10.33
C LYS A 49 -11.91 -9.93 -10.99
N PRO A 50 -10.90 -10.79 -11.21
CA PRO A 50 -9.74 -10.40 -12.00
C PRO A 50 -10.13 -9.85 -13.37
N TYR A 51 -9.34 -8.91 -13.86
CA TYR A 51 -9.54 -8.32 -15.19
C TYR A 51 -9.51 -9.39 -16.29
N ASP A 52 -10.40 -9.27 -17.27
CA ASP A 52 -10.28 -10.06 -18.51
C ASP A 52 -9.04 -9.61 -19.32
N ALA A 53 -8.63 -10.44 -20.28
CA ALA A 53 -7.38 -10.25 -21.00
C ALA A 53 -7.27 -8.87 -21.68
N VAL A 54 -8.36 -8.35 -22.26
CA VAL A 54 -8.34 -7.06 -22.95
C VAL A 54 -8.24 -5.93 -21.95
N ARG A 55 -8.99 -6.00 -20.84
CA ARG A 55 -8.90 -5.00 -19.76
C ARG A 55 -7.55 -4.99 -19.08
N LEU A 56 -6.95 -6.16 -18.84
CA LEU A 56 -5.62 -6.26 -18.25
C LEU A 56 -4.57 -5.61 -19.15
N ALA A 57 -4.58 -5.91 -20.46
CA ALA A 57 -3.69 -5.25 -21.42
C ALA A 57 -3.93 -3.73 -21.48
N GLY A 58 -5.19 -3.29 -21.43
CA GLY A 58 -5.54 -1.87 -21.36
C GLY A 58 -5.03 -1.18 -20.09
N ARG A 59 -5.05 -1.87 -18.95
CA ARG A 59 -4.50 -1.39 -17.67
C ARG A 59 -2.98 -1.25 -17.74
N ASP A 60 -2.29 -2.19 -18.37
CA ASP A 60 -0.84 -2.09 -18.56
C ASP A 60 -0.48 -0.88 -19.44
N ILE A 61 -1.31 -0.56 -20.44
CA ILE A 61 -1.18 0.66 -21.22
C ILE A 61 -1.43 1.90 -20.35
N TYR A 62 -2.48 1.90 -19.52
CA TYR A 62 -2.76 3.00 -18.58
C TYR A 62 -1.55 3.31 -17.67
N ILE A 63 -0.88 2.25 -17.17
CA ILE A 63 0.35 2.38 -16.39
C ILE A 63 1.50 2.91 -17.25
N ARG A 64 1.70 2.34 -18.45
CA ARG A 64 2.77 2.74 -19.38
C ARG A 64 2.70 4.21 -19.77
N GLU A 65 1.50 4.72 -20.01
CA GLU A 65 1.27 6.13 -20.37
C GLU A 65 1.29 7.06 -19.16
N GLY A 66 1.45 6.53 -17.94
CA GLY A 66 1.55 7.33 -16.73
C GLY A 66 0.25 8.07 -16.38
N CYS A 67 -0.91 7.53 -16.77
CA CYS A 67 -2.21 8.17 -16.54
C CYS A 67 -2.46 8.46 -15.05
N TYR A 68 -1.94 7.62 -14.15
CA TYR A 68 -1.99 7.78 -12.70
C TYR A 68 -1.31 9.05 -12.18
N ASN A 69 -0.51 9.76 -13.00
CA ASN A 69 0.07 11.04 -12.59
C ASN A 69 -0.97 12.19 -12.61
N CYS A 70 -2.11 11.99 -13.26
CA CYS A 70 -3.18 13.00 -13.38
C CYS A 70 -4.57 12.49 -12.96
N HIS A 71 -4.74 11.19 -12.78
CA HIS A 71 -6.05 10.57 -12.59
C HIS A 71 -6.09 9.61 -11.41
N SER A 72 -6.62 10.09 -10.28
CA SER A 72 -6.93 9.27 -9.11
C SER A 72 -7.99 8.22 -9.36
N GLN A 73 -7.74 7.03 -8.83
CA GLN A 73 -8.72 5.95 -8.71
C GLN A 73 -9.08 5.65 -7.24
N MET A 74 -8.96 6.63 -6.35
CA MET A 74 -9.36 6.49 -4.94
C MET A 74 -10.21 7.69 -4.48
N ILE A 75 -11.51 7.46 -4.35
CA ILE A 75 -12.47 8.45 -3.85
C ILE A 75 -12.42 8.46 -2.31
N ARG A 76 -12.19 9.63 -1.71
CA ARG A 76 -12.10 9.78 -0.25
C ARG A 76 -13.49 9.83 0.39
N PRO A 77 -13.63 9.44 1.67
CA PRO A 77 -14.92 9.37 2.37
C PRO A 77 -15.42 10.74 2.85
N PHE A 78 -15.49 11.72 1.94
CA PHE A 78 -16.06 13.04 2.18
C PHE A 78 -17.32 13.22 1.34
N ARG A 79 -18.36 13.84 1.92
CA ARG A 79 -19.63 14.11 1.23
C ARG A 79 -19.42 14.77 -0.15
N ALA A 80 -18.57 15.78 -0.24
CA ALA A 80 -18.33 16.51 -1.49
C ALA A 80 -17.68 15.65 -2.59
N GLU A 81 -16.86 14.66 -2.22
CA GLU A 81 -16.32 13.70 -3.19
C GLU A 81 -17.35 12.65 -3.55
N THR A 82 -18.17 12.21 -2.59
CA THR A 82 -19.24 11.27 -2.88
C THR A 82 -20.27 11.85 -3.84
N GLU A 83 -20.66 13.11 -3.66
CA GLU A 83 -21.55 13.82 -4.59
C GLU A 83 -20.93 14.04 -5.98
N ARG A 84 -19.59 14.13 -6.06
CA ARG A 84 -18.87 14.39 -7.31
C ARG A 84 -18.55 13.12 -8.10
N TYR A 85 -18.07 12.08 -7.42
CA TYR A 85 -17.46 10.90 -8.04
C TYR A 85 -18.22 9.59 -7.76
N GLY A 86 -19.13 9.56 -6.78
CA GLY A 86 -19.87 8.37 -6.39
C GLY A 86 -19.40 7.79 -5.05
N HIS A 87 -19.73 6.52 -4.77
CA HIS A 87 -19.39 5.89 -3.49
C HIS A 87 -17.87 5.98 -3.21
N TYR A 88 -17.50 6.23 -1.95
CA TYR A 88 -16.07 6.28 -1.58
C TYR A 88 -15.42 4.92 -1.82
N SER A 89 -14.16 4.92 -2.24
CA SER A 89 -13.47 3.69 -2.59
C SER A 89 -13.25 2.82 -1.36
N VAL A 90 -13.31 1.50 -1.55
CA VAL A 90 -13.08 0.52 -0.47
C VAL A 90 -11.92 -0.40 -0.84
N ALA A 91 -11.15 -0.85 0.16
CA ALA A 91 -9.94 -1.65 -0.08
C ALA A 91 -10.20 -2.90 -0.92
N GLY A 92 -11.37 -3.52 -0.77
CA GLY A 92 -11.80 -4.70 -1.52
C GLY A 92 -11.97 -4.49 -3.03
N GLU A 93 -12.00 -3.25 -3.53
CA GLU A 93 -12.07 -2.94 -4.97
C GLU A 93 -10.72 -3.16 -5.67
N PHE A 94 -9.62 -3.05 -4.93
CA PHE A 94 -8.26 -3.02 -5.48
C PHE A 94 -7.47 -4.30 -5.24
N VAL A 95 -8.11 -5.37 -4.76
CA VAL A 95 -7.41 -6.60 -4.34
C VAL A 95 -6.67 -7.33 -5.47
N TYR A 96 -7.04 -7.07 -6.73
CA TYR A 96 -6.39 -7.62 -7.91
C TYR A 96 -5.47 -6.62 -8.63
N ASP A 97 -5.29 -5.42 -8.08
CA ASP A 97 -4.46 -4.39 -8.70
C ASP A 97 -2.99 -4.56 -8.34
N HIS A 98 -2.22 -5.03 -9.32
CA HIS A 98 -0.78 -5.15 -9.21
C HIS A 98 -0.10 -4.28 -10.30
N PRO A 99 0.52 -3.13 -9.96
CA PRO A 99 0.48 -2.43 -8.66
C PRO A 99 -0.81 -1.59 -8.50
N PHE A 100 -1.18 -1.22 -7.27
CA PHE A 100 -2.33 -0.33 -7.00
C PHE A 100 -2.28 0.99 -7.83
N GLN A 101 -3.43 1.60 -8.12
CA GLN A 101 -3.56 2.81 -8.98
C GLN A 101 -4.31 3.98 -8.30
N TRP A 102 -4.09 4.19 -7.00
CA TRP A 102 -4.91 5.09 -6.18
C TRP A 102 -4.72 6.60 -6.48
N GLY A 103 -3.53 7.00 -6.94
CA GLY A 103 -3.06 8.40 -6.99
C GLY A 103 -3.75 9.27 -8.02
#